data_AF-A0A0A9Y1Q3-F1
#
_entry.id   AF-A0A0A9Y1Q3-F1
#
_cell.length_a   1.000
_cell.length_b   1.000
_cell.length_c   1.000
_cell.angle_alpha   90.00
_cell.angle_beta   90.00
_cell.angle_gamma   90.00
#
_symmetry.space_group_name_H-M   'P 1'
#
loop_
_entity.id
_entity.type
_entity.pdbx_description
1 polymer ?
#
loop_
_entity_poly.entity_id
_entity_poly.type
_entity_poly.pdbx_seq_one_letter_code
_entity_poly.pdbx_strand_id
1 'polypeptide(L)'
;MYESFAFQHYLCHLQLHTPVRQADDSDFLDDLNALRRGVLSHRLAYSAVINTPDEHAVRLFATKRAVKLYNEHQIACLSGEEHTFATKIQNLTPFSCERGRHNGNANKNNK
;
A
#
# COMPACT_ATOMS: atom_id res chain seq x y z
N MET A 1 -34.92 0.02 7.73
CA MET A 1 -33.74 0.85 7.47
C MET A 1 -34.22 2.29 7.54
N TYR A 2 -33.96 3.00 8.64
CA TYR A 2 -34.42 4.37 8.82
C TYR A 2 -33.36 5.31 8.24
N GLU A 3 -33.50 5.68 6.97
CA GLU A 3 -32.80 6.85 6.45
C GLU A 3 -33.65 8.09 6.73
N SER A 4 -33.02 9.11 7.31
CA SER A 4 -33.66 10.40 7.54
C SER A 4 -33.98 11.07 6.20
N PHE A 5 -35.18 11.66 6.09
CA PHE A 5 -35.67 12.41 4.91
C PHE A 5 -34.68 13.48 4.41
N ALA A 6 -33.81 13.98 5.30
CA ALA A 6 -32.78 14.96 4.97
C ALA A 6 -31.71 14.42 4.02
N PHE A 7 -31.34 13.14 4.11
CA PHE A 7 -30.30 12.55 3.24
C PHE A 7 -30.79 12.25 1.82
N GLN A 8 -32.11 12.21 1.61
CA GLN A 8 -32.71 11.97 0.30
C GLN A 8 -32.79 13.23 -0.57
N HIS A 9 -32.76 14.42 0.03
CA HIS A 9 -33.04 15.68 -0.68
C HIS A 9 -31.90 16.71 -0.60
N TYR A 10 -30.92 16.51 0.27
CA TYR A 10 -29.81 17.44 0.45
C TYR A 10 -28.48 16.67 0.52
N LEU A 11 -27.61 16.94 -0.45
CA LEU A 11 -26.20 16.54 -0.38
C LEU A 11 -25.49 17.47 0.61
N CYS A 12 -25.25 16.99 1.82
CA CYS A 12 -24.42 17.70 2.79
C CYS A 12 -22.94 17.35 2.55
N HIS A 13 -22.17 18.32 2.08
CA HIS A 13 -20.72 18.17 2.00
C HIS A 13 -20.08 18.61 3.32
N LEU A 14 -19.64 17.66 4.13
CA LEU A 14 -18.91 17.91 5.37
C LEU A 14 -17.41 17.69 5.13
N GLN A 15 -16.61 18.72 5.40
CA GLN A 15 -15.16 18.63 5.36
C GLN A 15 -14.58 18.77 6.76
N LEU A 16 -13.81 17.77 7.19
CA LEU A 16 -13.06 17.84 8.44
C LEU A 16 -11.77 18.63 8.21
N HIS A 17 -11.50 19.59 9.09
CA HIS A 17 -10.37 20.51 8.95
C HIS A 17 -9.25 20.29 9.96
N THR A 18 -9.50 19.55 11.05
CA THR A 18 -8.51 19.34 12.12
C THR A 18 -7.83 17.98 11.95
N PRO A 19 -6.58 17.94 11.46
CA PRO A 19 -5.82 16.71 11.33
C PRO A 19 -5.23 16.28 12.67
N VAL A 20 -5.37 14.99 13.00
CA VAL A 20 -4.85 14.42 14.25
C VAL A 20 -3.47 13.78 14.07
N ARG A 21 -3.16 13.28 12.87
CA ARG A 21 -1.99 12.41 12.64
C ARG A 21 -0.65 13.14 12.74
N GLN A 22 -0.59 14.40 12.30
CA GLN A 22 0.62 15.22 12.31
C GLN A 22 0.42 16.49 13.16
N ALA A 23 -0.40 16.40 14.21
CA ALA A 23 -0.74 17.56 15.04
C ALA A 23 0.50 18.21 15.71
N ASP A 24 1.53 17.40 15.97
CA ASP A 24 2.74 17.84 16.66
C ASP A 24 3.76 18.57 15.75
N ASP A 25 3.59 18.51 14.42
CA ASP A 25 4.47 19.17 13.45
C ASP A 25 3.62 20.02 12.48
N SER A 26 3.34 21.26 12.91
CA SER A 26 2.53 22.21 12.14
C SER A 26 3.16 22.56 10.80
N ASP A 27 4.49 22.68 10.73
CA ASP A 27 5.18 23.00 9.50
C ASP A 27 5.03 21.86 8.49
N PHE A 28 5.04 20.60 8.96
CA PHE A 28 4.82 19.42 8.13
C PHE A 28 3.39 19.28 7.66
N LEU A 29 2.45 19.68 8.50
CA LEU A 29 1.08 19.82 8.07
C LEU A 29 0.94 20.80 6.89
N ASP A 30 1.57 21.97 6.99
CA ASP A 30 1.48 23.01 5.98
C ASP A 30 2.13 22.58 4.66
N ASP A 31 3.28 21.91 4.73
CA ASP A 31 3.92 21.29 3.58
C ASP A 31 3.00 20.26 2.89
N LEU A 32 2.35 19.37 3.65
CA LEU A 32 1.42 18.38 3.10
C LEU A 32 0.18 19.04 2.49
N ASN A 33 -0.34 20.10 3.11
CA ASN A 33 -1.47 20.86 2.58
C ASN A 33 -1.09 21.61 1.28
N ALA A 34 0.14 22.13 1.19
CA ALA A 34 0.68 22.71 -0.04
C ALA A 34 0.83 21.64 -1.13
N LEU A 35 1.36 20.47 -0.79
CA LEU A 35 1.51 19.35 -1.72
C LEU A 35 0.16 18.90 -2.27
N ARG A 36 -0.90 18.86 -1.44
CA ARG A 36 -2.27 18.55 -1.88
C ARG A 36 -2.79 19.52 -2.95
N ARG A 37 -2.30 20.76 -2.95
CA ARG A 37 -2.61 21.80 -3.96
C ARG A 37 -1.64 21.79 -5.14
N GLY A 38 -0.72 20.82 -5.21
CA GLY A 38 0.27 20.69 -6.28
C GLY A 38 1.55 21.49 -6.06
N VAL A 39 1.78 22.05 -4.87
CA VAL A 39 2.99 22.81 -4.54
C VAL A 39 3.94 21.94 -3.73
N LEU A 40 5.08 21.57 -4.33
CA LEU A 40 6.13 20.81 -3.64
C LEU A 40 7.08 21.76 -2.91
N SER A 41 7.13 21.67 -1.57
CA SER A 41 8.05 22.48 -0.78
C SER A 41 9.49 21.96 -0.84
N HIS A 42 10.44 22.84 -0.53
CA HIS A 42 11.87 22.48 -0.48
C HIS A 42 12.13 21.34 0.50
N ARG A 43 11.53 21.38 1.69
CA ARG A 43 11.72 20.33 2.71
C ARG A 43 11.25 18.96 2.23
N LEU A 44 10.12 18.89 1.53
CA LEU A 44 9.64 17.64 0.94
C LEU A 44 10.51 17.17 -0.24
N ALA A 45 10.94 18.09 -1.11
CA ALA A 45 11.80 17.78 -2.25
C ALA A 45 13.13 17.16 -1.84
N TYR A 46 13.70 17.62 -0.72
CA TYR A 46 14.97 17.12 -0.18
C TYR A 46 14.78 16.15 1.01
N SER A 47 13.56 15.69 1.27
CA SER A 47 13.26 14.86 2.44
C SER A 47 14.12 13.58 2.52
N ALA A 48 14.43 12.95 1.39
CA ALA A 48 15.27 11.75 1.34
C ALA A 48 16.76 12.02 1.67
N VAL A 49 17.20 13.27 1.58
CA VAL A 49 18.56 13.69 1.96
C VAL A 49 18.60 14.13 3.42
N ILE A 50 17.54 14.82 3.86
CA ILE A 50 17.43 15.38 5.22
C ILE A 50 17.20 14.28 6.25
N ASN A 51 16.38 13.29 5.93
CA ASN A 51 16.03 12.23 6.86
C ASN A 51 16.95 11.02 6.67
N THR A 52 17.55 10.57 7.77
CA THR A 52 18.33 9.32 7.78
C THR A 52 17.40 8.13 7.54
N PRO A 53 17.82 7.15 6.72
CA PRO A 53 17.03 5.94 6.52
C PRO A 53 16.91 5.18 7.84
N ASP A 54 15.67 4.94 8.27
CA ASP A 54 15.37 4.07 9.41
C ASP A 54 15.23 2.63 8.91
N GLU A 55 16.04 1.73 9.47
CA GLU A 55 16.05 0.31 9.12
C GLU A 55 14.76 -0.41 9.54
N HIS A 56 14.08 0.10 10.56
CA HIS A 56 12.86 -0.49 11.12
C HIS A 56 11.58 0.14 10.56
N ALA A 57 11.69 1.17 9.72
CA ALA A 57 10.54 1.83 9.14
C ALA A 57 9.79 0.95 8.12
N VAL A 58 8.48 1.13 8.06
CA VAL A 58 7.64 0.56 7.00
C VAL A 58 8.01 1.20 5.68
N ARG A 59 8.44 0.38 4.70
CA ARG A 59 8.79 0.85 3.37
C ARG A 59 7.60 0.88 2.44
N LEU A 60 7.39 2.02 1.79
CA LEU A 60 6.33 2.22 0.80
C LEU A 60 6.90 2.15 -0.61
N PHE A 61 6.18 1.49 -1.52
CA PHE A 61 6.58 1.32 -2.91
C PHE A 61 5.42 1.65 -3.85
N ALA A 62 5.74 2.13 -5.05
CA ALA A 62 4.75 2.50 -6.05
C ALA A 62 3.95 1.31 -6.61
N THR A 63 4.47 0.08 -6.52
CA THR A 63 3.82 -1.11 -7.11
C THR A 63 3.80 -2.31 -6.17
N LYS A 64 2.72 -3.11 -6.26
CA LYS A 64 2.61 -4.39 -5.52
C LYS A 64 3.75 -5.36 -5.82
N ARG A 65 4.28 -5.35 -7.05
CA ARG A 65 5.42 -6.18 -7.44
C ARG A 65 6.68 -5.80 -6.66
N ALA A 66 6.96 -4.50 -6.53
CA ALA A 66 8.09 -4.01 -5.75
C ALA A 66 7.93 -4.35 -4.26
N VAL A 67 6.72 -4.17 -3.70
CA VAL A 67 6.41 -4.59 -2.32
C VAL A 67 6.70 -6.09 -2.13
N LYS A 68 6.19 -6.93 -3.04
CA LYS A 68 6.37 -8.38 -2.96
C LYS A 68 7.85 -8.77 -2.95
N LEU A 69 8.63 -8.27 -3.91
CA LEU A 69 10.06 -8.58 -4.02
C LEU A 69 10.83 -8.12 -2.79
N TYR A 70 10.54 -6.91 -2.29
CA TYR A 70 11.17 -6.41 -1.07
C TYR A 70 10.85 -7.29 0.13
N ASN A 71 9.58 -7.64 0.34
CA ASN A 71 9.16 -8.47 1.47
C ASN A 71 9.71 -9.91 1.37
N GLU A 72 9.72 -10.52 0.18
CA GLU A 72 10.32 -11.84 -0.03
C GLU A 72 11.81 -11.84 0.32
N HIS A 73 12.54 -10.80 -0.10
CA HIS A 73 13.94 -10.63 0.28
C HIS A 73 14.11 -10.49 1.80
N GLN A 74 13.31 -9.63 2.45
CA GLN A 74 13.38 -9.45 3.91
C GLN A 74 13.08 -10.75 4.67
N ILE A 75 12.07 -11.51 4.24
CA ILE A 75 11.72 -12.81 4.85
C ILE A 75 12.87 -13.81 4.68
N ALA A 76 13.50 -13.85 3.50
CA ALA A 76 14.64 -14.75 3.23
C ALA A 76 15.87 -14.44 4.09
N CYS A 77 16.00 -13.22 4.61
CA CYS A 77 17.07 -12.83 5.53
C CYS A 77 16.80 -13.19 6.99
N LEU A 78 15.57 -13.60 7.35
CA LEU A 78 15.24 -13.97 8.73
C LEU A 78 15.81 -15.35 9.06
N SER A 79 16.31 -15.51 10.28
CA SER A 79 16.63 -16.82 10.84
C SER A 79 15.35 -17.47 11.38
N GLY A 80 14.96 -18.60 10.81
CA GLY A 80 13.78 -19.33 11.26
C GLY A 80 13.30 -20.38 10.25
N GLU A 81 12.27 -21.13 10.65
CA GLU A 81 11.58 -22.05 9.76
C GLU A 81 10.51 -21.29 8.97
N GLU A 82 10.47 -21.52 7.65
CA GLU A 82 9.44 -20.94 6.79
C GLU A 82 8.12 -21.71 6.95
N HIS A 83 7.03 -20.98 7.19
CA HIS A 83 5.68 -21.54 7.21
C HIS A 83 4.81 -20.92 6.12
N THR A 84 4.25 -21.77 5.27
CA THR A 84 3.34 -21.34 4.20
C THR A 84 1.89 -21.54 4.60
N PHE A 85 1.09 -20.48 4.49
CA PHE A 85 -0.35 -20.52 4.75
C PHE A 85 -1.12 -20.56 3.43
N ALA A 86 -1.56 -21.75 3.01
CA ALA A 86 -2.36 -21.90 1.80
C ALA A 86 -3.77 -21.31 2.00
N THR A 87 -4.15 -20.35 1.18
CA THR A 87 -5.51 -19.83 1.16
C THR A 87 -6.45 -20.90 0.58
N LYS A 88 -7.39 -21.40 1.39
CA LYS A 88 -8.52 -22.18 0.89
C LYS A 88 -9.52 -21.23 0.24
N ILE A 89 -9.38 -20.99 -1.06
CA ILE A 89 -10.41 -20.30 -1.83
C ILE A 89 -11.54 -21.31 -2.01
N GLN A 90 -12.51 -21.32 -1.10
CA GLN A 90 -13.79 -21.98 -1.37
C GLN A 90 -14.44 -21.22 -2.52
N ASN A 91 -14.69 -21.92 -3.62
CA ASN A 91 -15.33 -21.48 -4.86
C ASN A 91 -16.31 -20.31 -4.70
N LEU A 92 -15.82 -19.08 -4.66
CA LEU A 92 -16.55 -17.94 -5.17
C LEU A 92 -16.44 -18.06 -6.69
N THR A 93 -17.60 -18.03 -7.33
CA THR A 93 -17.84 -18.09 -8.77
C THR A 93 -16.76 -17.39 -9.63
N PRO A 94 -16.53 -17.85 -10.88
CA PRO A 94 -15.31 -17.56 -11.61
C PRO A 94 -15.26 -16.09 -12.06
N PHE A 95 -14.47 -15.28 -11.36
CA PHE A 95 -13.75 -14.19 -12.00
C PHE A 95 -12.32 -14.69 -12.24
N SER A 96 -12.13 -15.26 -13.42
CA SER A 96 -10.86 -15.75 -13.93
C SER A 96 -9.84 -14.61 -14.04
N CYS A 97 -8.98 -14.47 -13.03
CA CYS A 97 -7.69 -13.81 -13.22
C CYS A 97 -6.70 -14.87 -13.70
N GLU A 98 -6.67 -15.09 -15.01
CA GLU A 98 -5.64 -15.92 -15.64
C GLU A 98 -4.27 -15.24 -15.48
N ARG A 99 -3.51 -15.66 -14.47
CA ARG A 99 -2.06 -15.49 -14.49
C ARG A 99 -1.46 -16.66 -15.23
N GLY A 100 -1.12 -16.42 -16.49
CA GLY A 100 -0.38 -17.33 -17.36
C GLY A 100 0.86 -17.87 -16.66
N ARG A 101 0.84 -19.18 -16.40
CA ARG A 101 2.05 -19.94 -16.08
C ARG A 101 2.81 -20.17 -17.39
N HIS A 102 3.83 -19.37 -17.65
CA HIS A 102 4.93 -19.85 -18.47
C HIS A 102 5.77 -20.80 -17.60
N ASN A 103 5.53 -22.10 -17.74
CA ASN A 103 6.48 -23.12 -17.33
C ASN A 103 6.79 -23.97 -18.57
N GLY A 104 7.77 -23.51 -19.35
CA GLY A 104 8.47 -24.38 -20.28
C GLY A 104 9.46 -25.22 -19.48
N ASN A 105 9.09 -26.44 -19.15
CA ASN A 105 10.05 -27.49 -18.81
C ASN A 105 9.55 -28.81 -19.39
N ALA A 106 9.88 -29.01 -20.67
CA ALA A 106 9.78 -30.31 -21.31
C ALA A 106 10.94 -31.17 -20.82
N ASN A 107 10.70 -31.94 -19.75
CA ASN A 107 11.52 -33.10 -19.44
C ASN A 107 10.68 -34.35 -19.76
N LYS A 108 10.95 -34.97 -20.91
CA LYS A 108 10.48 -36.32 -21.23
C LYS A 108 11.70 -37.19 -21.46
N ASN A 109 12.10 -37.90 -20.40
CA ASN A 109 12.87 -39.12 -20.51
C ASN A 109 11.92 -40.33 -20.56
N ASN A 110 12.38 -41.34 -21.29
CA ASN A 110 12.05 -42.77 -21.25
C ASN A 110 10.82 -43.28 -22.03
N LYS A 111 11.10 -43.83 -23.21
CA LYS A 111 11.14 -45.29 -23.38
C LYS A 111 12.15 -45.69 -24.45
#